data_AF-A0A285Q8E3-F1
#
_entry.id   AF-A0A285Q8E3-F1
#
_cell.length_a   1.000
_cell.length_b   1.000
_cell.length_c   1.000
_cell.angle_alpha   90.00
_cell.angle_beta   90.00
_cell.angle_gamma   90.00
#
_symmetry.space_group_name_H-M   'P 1'
#
loop_
_entity.id
_entity.type
_entity.pdbx_description
1 polymer ?
#
loop_
_entity_poly.entity_id
_entity_poly.type
_entity_poly.pdbx_seq_one_letter_code
_entity_poly.pdbx_strand_id
1 'polypeptide(L)' 'MDSLFGSMGNVFGGLLSLIWLIIVILAIVKVAKSGASTLVKVIWIIVLIIFPLVGLIIWYLFGPKG' A
#
# COMPACT_ATOMS: atom_id res chain seq x y z
N MET A 1 4.82 -33.73 -9.18
CA MET A 1 5.29 -32.58 -10.00
C MET A 1 4.40 -31.36 -9.75
N ASP A 2 3.10 -31.54 -9.73
CA ASP A 2 2.02 -30.79 -9.08
C ASP A 2 2.35 -30.11 -7.73
N SER A 3 3.09 -30.76 -6.81
CA SER A 3 3.53 -30.15 -5.54
C SER A 3 4.65 -29.11 -5.68
N LEU A 4 5.48 -29.21 -6.72
CA LEU A 4 6.55 -28.22 -6.99
C LEU A 4 5.96 -26.92 -7.54
N PHE A 5 4.93 -27.00 -8.38
CA PHE A 5 4.19 -25.84 -8.88
C PHE A 5 3.46 -25.09 -7.76
N GLY A 6 2.84 -25.80 -6.81
CA GLY A 6 2.25 -25.20 -5.62
C GLY A 6 3.28 -24.51 -4.72
N SER A 7 4.44 -25.13 -4.52
CA SER A 7 5.55 -24.55 -3.74
C SER A 7 6.10 -23.27 -4.36
N MET A 8 6.31 -23.26 -5.68
CA MET A 8 6.75 -22.06 -6.40
C MET A 8 5.70 -20.94 -6.31
N GLY A 9 4.41 -21.24 -6.49
CA GLY A 9 3.33 -20.26 -6.35
C GLY A 9 3.27 -19.56 -4.99
N ASN A 10 3.56 -20.28 -3.91
CA ASN A 10 3.57 -19.72 -2.56
C ASN A 10 4.74 -18.75 -2.33
N VAL A 11 5.91 -19.03 -2.90
CA VAL A 11 7.08 -18.13 -2.84
C VAL A 11 6.78 -16.82 -3.59
N PHE A 12 6.19 -16.91 -4.78
CA PHE A 12 5.78 -15.72 -5.54
C PHE A 12 4.68 -14.94 -4.81
N GLY A 13 3.67 -15.60 -4.24
CA GLY A 13 2.61 -14.96 -3.46
C GLY A 13 3.15 -14.25 -2.20
N GLY A 14 4.08 -14.88 -1.48
CA GLY A 14 4.71 -14.30 -0.29
C GLY A 14 5.56 -13.07 -0.62
N LEU A 15 6.38 -13.12 -1.67
CA LEU A 15 7.17 -11.96 -2.11
C LEU A 15 6.27 -10.82 -2.61
N LEU A 16 5.24 -11.14 -3.39
CA LEU A 16 4.33 -10.12 -3.94
C LEU A 16 3.57 -9.39 -2.82
N SER A 17 3.12 -10.13 -1.78
CA SER A 17 2.50 -9.54 -0.59
C SER A 17 3.47 -8.65 0.19
N LEU A 18 4.75 -9.02 0.28
CA LEU A 18 5.75 -8.24 1.00
C LEU A 18 6.04 -6.92 0.27
N ILE A 19 6.22 -6.97 -1.05
CA ILE A 19 6.39 -5.78 -1.89
C ILE A 19 5.18 -4.86 -1.76
N TRP A 20 3.98 -5.43 -1.82
CA TRP A 20 2.75 -4.68 -1.71
C TRP A 20 2.64 -3.95 -0.34
N LEU A 21 3.04 -4.61 0.76
CA LEU A 21 3.05 -4.01 2.09
C LEU A 21 4.04 -2.84 2.19
N ILE A 22 5.23 -2.99 1.59
CA ILE A 22 6.24 -1.92 1.50
C ILE A 22 5.65 -0.70 0.78
N ILE A 23 4.95 -0.91 -0.34
CA ILE A 23 4.35 0.19 -1.12
C ILE A 23 3.31 0.95 -0.29
N VAL A 24 2.46 0.26 0.47
CA VAL A 24 1.49 0.92 1.35
C VAL A 24 2.16 1.72 2.46
N ILE A 25 3.20 1.18 3.09
CA ILE A 25 3.98 1.92 4.10
C ILE A 25 4.58 3.18 3.48
N LEU A 26 5.15 3.10 2.27
CA LEU A 26 5.71 4.25 1.58
C LEU A 26 4.65 5.31 1.26
N ALA A 27 3.43 4.91 0.89
CA ALA A 27 2.33 5.83 0.69
C ALA A 27 1.95 6.54 1.99
N ILE A 28 1.82 5.81 3.10
CA ILE A 28 1.54 6.36 4.44
C ILE A 28 2.62 7.36 4.86
N VAL A 29 3.91 7.01 4.69
CA VAL A 29 5.04 7.91 5.02
C VAL A 29 4.98 9.18 4.19
N LYS A 30 4.66 9.09 2.90
CA LYS A 30 4.49 10.27 2.04
C LYS A 30 3.32 11.15 2.48
N VAL A 31 2.18 10.56 2.85
CA VAL A 31 1.04 11.32 3.43
C VAL A 31 1.47 12.02 4.72
N ALA A 32 2.14 11.31 5.62
CA ALA A 32 2.59 11.85 6.91
C ALA A 32 3.57 13.01 6.74
N LYS A 33 4.48 12.92 5.77
CA LYS A 33 5.47 13.96 5.45
C LYS A 33 4.93 15.11 4.60
N SER A 34 3.74 14.97 4.01
CA SER A 34 3.18 16.01 3.15
C SER A 34 2.89 17.33 3.90
N GLY A 35 2.86 18.45 3.18
CA GLY A 35 2.44 19.75 3.70
C GLY A 35 0.95 19.90 3.98
N ALA A 36 0.16 18.82 3.84
CA ALA A 36 -1.28 18.84 4.08
C ALA A 36 -1.63 19.05 5.57
N SER A 37 -2.84 19.55 5.84
CA SER A 37 -3.32 19.70 7.22
C SER A 37 -3.43 18.35 7.94
N THR A 38 -3.33 18.36 9.26
CA THR A 38 -3.37 17.14 10.10
C THR A 38 -4.62 16.29 9.81
N LEU A 39 -5.78 16.91 9.64
CA LEU A 39 -7.04 16.21 9.34
C LEU A 39 -6.97 15.46 8.00
N VAL A 40 -6.42 16.09 6.97
CA VAL A 40 -6.26 15.48 5.65
C VAL A 40 -5.32 14.28 5.72
N LYS A 41 -4.21 14.39 6.47
CA LYS A 41 -3.28 13.27 6.68
C LYS A 41 -3.97 12.07 7.30
N VAL A 42 -4.72 12.29 8.37
CA VAL A 42 -5.41 11.22 9.10
C VAL A 42 -6.43 10.50 8.21
N ILE A 43 -7.23 11.25 7.45
CA ILE A 43 -8.20 10.67 6.51
C ILE A 43 -7.51 9.78 5.48
N TRP A 44 -6.42 10.26 4.88
CA TRP A 44 -5.67 9.49 3.88
C TRP A 44 -5.03 8.23 4.45
N ILE A 45 -4.49 8.30 5.67
CA ILE A 45 -3.92 7.13 6.36
C ILE A 45 -5.02 6.09 6.63
N ILE A 46 -6.18 6.51 7.11
CA ILE A 46 -7.33 5.61 7.35
C ILE A 46 -7.76 4.94 6.04
N VAL A 47 -7.89 5.70 4.94
CA VAL A 47 -8.27 5.16 3.63
C VAL A 47 -7.24 4.13 3.13
N LEU A 48 -5.95 4.38 3.29
CA LEU A 48 -4.88 3.45 2.91
C LEU A 48 -4.89 2.15 3.73
N ILE A 49 -5.30 2.20 4.99
CA ILE A 49 -5.36 1.02 5.86
C ILE A 49 -6.63 0.19 5.60
N ILE A 50 -7.80 0.83 5.48
CA ILE A 50 -9.08 0.14 5.27
C ILE A 50 -9.18 -0.39 3.84
N PHE A 51 -8.77 0.42 2.87
CA PHE A 51 -8.80 0.08 1.44
C PHE A 51 -7.39 0.06 0.87
N PRO A 52 -6.62 -0.98 1.18
CA PRO A 52 -5.22 -1.08 0.80
C PRO A 52 -4.96 -0.93 -0.71
N LEU A 53 -5.70 -1.67 -1.54
CA LEU A 53 -5.53 -1.64 -2.99
C LEU A 53 -6.12 -0.37 -3.61
N VAL A 54 -7.39 -0.10 -3.34
CA VAL A 54 -8.13 1.02 -3.96
C VAL A 54 -7.65 2.37 -3.41
N GLY A 55 -7.40 2.44 -2.11
CA GLY A 55 -6.87 3.63 -1.43
C GLY A 55 -5.47 3.97 -1.93
N LEU A 56 -4.61 2.98 -2.23
CA LEU A 56 -3.31 3.23 -2.84
C LEU A 56 -3.45 3.81 -4.25
N ILE A 57 -4.37 3.31 -5.06
CA ILE A 57 -4.63 3.84 -6.42
C ILE A 57 -5.15 5.28 -6.34
N ILE A 58 -6.13 5.54 -5.47
CA ILE A 58 -6.71 6.87 -5.26
C ILE A 58 -5.64 7.84 -4.73
N TRP A 59 -4.80 7.40 -3.78
CA TRP A 59 -3.69 8.18 -3.26
C TRP A 59 -2.64 8.46 -4.35
N TYR A 60 -2.37 7.48 -5.22
CA TYR A 60 -1.43 7.69 -6.32
C TYR A 60 -1.93 8.75 -7.31
N LEU A 61 -3.24 8.92 -7.49
CA LEU A 61 -3.80 9.93 -8.39
C LEU A 61 -4.00 11.28 -7.68
N PHE A 62 -4.68 11.29 -6.54
CA PHE A 62 -5.19 12.48 -5.85
C PHE A 62 -4.60 12.68 -4.45
N GLY A 63 -3.71 11.79 -4.01
CA GLY A 63 -3.10 11.86 -2.70
C GLY A 63 -2.29 13.14 -2.50
N PRO A 64 -2.14 13.61 -1.25
CA PRO A 64 -1.35 14.78 -0.91
C PRO A 64 0.11 14.48 -1.20
N LYS A 65 0.57 14.96 -2.36
CA LYS A 65 1.96 14.97 -2.81
C LYS A 65 2.47 16.38 -2.54
N GLY A 66 2.83 16.62 -1.29
CA GLY A 66 3.47 17.85 -0.83
C GLY A 66 4.89 17.54 -0.43
#